data_AF-A0A6C0I8U1-F1
#
_entry.id   AF-A0A6C0I8U1-F1
#
_cell.length_a   1.000
_cell.length_b   1.000
_cell.length_c   1.000
_cell.angle_alpha   90.00
_cell.angle_beta   90.00
_cell.angle_gamma   90.00
#
_symmetry.space_group_name_H-M   'P 1'
#
loop_
_entity.id
_entity.type
_entity.pdbx_description
1 polymer ?
#
loop_
_entity_poly.entity_id
_entity_poly.type
_entity_poly.pdbx_seq_one_letter_code
_entity_poly.pdbx_strand_id
1 'polypeptide(L)'
;MSHFDFVRNHEKMNLLHQINDRLNINKNANKKLIFVYTPPKVGSTSVVSSLRIFGSAMFNIIHIHDEEMLRVLSDISGVTVNEIIQFNKYLGRDVYVIDVYRSPIERKISAYFEKVGVYHFNTSDENVNTYNIDKVINRFNKIFPYLAIGDHFMDLYNIPLPQTFDFEQKYLLIEHNGIKYIKLRLKDSDCWSHILTNLFSQSILVIKDYESTNKPIKNLYVQFKNQYRLPSNFLVDIINCKYLNYYYSPSEKQEYINQWMNKQTCSCIFYTENEYKLYDELTIENAHLDYIQVNHYMDEGCLCKACFIKRNEIAKKLSNNLQINDRVVHSDAKNELMKKRVAKANQINAFNASVASKMNSKSGHKDFRKDMTNIVRNKK
;
A
#
# COMPACT_ATOMS: atom_id res chain seq x y z
N MET A 1 -10.49 -28.12 7.20
CA MET A 1 -11.00 -27.25 8.27
C MET A 1 -12.40 -26.83 7.88
N SER A 2 -13.35 -26.93 8.81
CA SER A 2 -14.74 -26.66 8.48
C SER A 2 -14.98 -25.15 8.40
N HIS A 3 -15.96 -24.78 7.60
CA HIS A 3 -16.35 -23.39 7.40
C HIS A 3 -16.71 -22.76 8.76
N PHE A 4 -15.90 -21.79 9.19
CA PHE A 4 -16.08 -21.05 10.46
C PHE A 4 -15.93 -21.87 11.75
N ASP A 5 -14.86 -22.67 11.86
CA ASP A 5 -14.52 -23.44 13.06
C ASP A 5 -14.52 -22.60 14.37
N PHE A 6 -14.26 -21.29 14.28
CA PHE A 6 -14.26 -20.36 15.40
C PHE A 6 -15.65 -20.07 16.00
N VAL A 7 -16.75 -20.33 15.29
CA VAL A 7 -18.12 -19.98 15.75
C VAL A 7 -18.49 -20.72 17.03
N ARG A 8 -17.95 -21.93 17.24
CA ARG A 8 -18.19 -22.72 18.46
C ARG A 8 -17.36 -22.27 19.66
N ASN A 9 -16.40 -21.36 19.45
CA ASN A 9 -15.51 -20.86 20.48
C ASN A 9 -15.87 -19.40 20.82
N HIS A 10 -16.59 -19.22 21.93
CA HIS A 10 -17.03 -17.90 22.40
C HIS A 10 -15.86 -16.94 22.68
N GLU A 11 -14.77 -17.44 23.25
CA GLU A 11 -13.57 -16.64 23.52
C GLU A 11 -12.96 -16.12 22.22
N LYS A 12 -12.85 -17.00 21.22
CA LYS A 12 -12.32 -16.65 19.90
C LYS A 12 -13.20 -15.65 19.16
N MET A 13 -14.53 -15.80 19.25
CA MET A 13 -15.48 -14.82 18.73
C MET A 13 -15.29 -13.44 19.36
N ASN A 14 -15.09 -13.38 20.68
CA ASN A 14 -14.81 -12.11 21.38
C ASN A 14 -13.51 -11.47 20.90
N LEU A 15 -12.44 -12.25 20.72
CA LEU A 15 -11.17 -11.74 20.17
C LEU A 15 -11.35 -11.17 18.75
N LEU A 16 -12.09 -11.88 17.88
CA LEU A 16 -12.37 -11.44 16.52
C LEU A 16 -13.18 -10.13 16.47
N HIS A 17 -14.14 -9.95 17.38
CA HIS A 17 -14.85 -8.68 17.55
C HIS A 17 -13.90 -7.55 17.97
N GLN A 18 -13.08 -7.78 19.01
CA GLN A 18 -12.12 -6.78 19.50
C GLN A 18 -11.12 -6.35 18.42
N ILE A 19 -10.65 -7.29 17.60
CA ILE A 19 -9.72 -7.00 16.51
C ILE A 19 -10.39 -6.19 15.41
N ASN A 20 -11.62 -6.52 15.03
CA ASN A 20 -12.36 -5.71 14.07
C ASN A 20 -12.50 -4.25 14.53
N ASP A 21 -12.66 -4.02 15.83
CA ASP A 21 -12.75 -2.68 16.40
C ASP A 21 -11.38 -1.98 16.41
N ARG A 22 -10.32 -2.67 16.84
CA ARG A 22 -8.93 -2.14 16.83
C ARG A 22 -8.46 -1.78 15.42
N LEU A 23 -8.75 -2.63 14.44
CA LEU A 23 -8.45 -2.40 13.03
C LEU A 23 -9.43 -1.43 12.34
N ASN A 24 -10.39 -0.86 13.08
CA ASN A 24 -11.42 0.06 12.57
C ASN A 24 -12.24 -0.50 11.40
N ILE A 25 -12.36 -1.83 11.29
CA ILE A 25 -13.13 -2.51 10.23
C ILE A 25 -14.62 -2.17 10.34
N ASN A 26 -15.13 -1.98 11.55
CA ASN A 26 -16.54 -1.70 11.83
C ASN A 26 -16.97 -0.26 11.56
N LYS A 27 -16.03 0.67 11.35
CA LYS A 27 -16.34 2.11 11.24
C LYS A 27 -17.26 2.48 10.07
N ASN A 28 -17.24 1.71 8.97
CA ASN A 28 -18.13 1.90 7.83
C ASN A 28 -18.65 0.55 7.33
N ALA A 29 -19.59 -0.06 8.05
CA ALA A 29 -20.08 -1.39 7.73
C ALA A 29 -20.72 -1.54 6.34
N ASN A 30 -21.20 -0.45 5.75
CA ASN A 30 -21.83 -0.45 4.42
C ASN A 30 -20.83 -0.56 3.26
N LYS A 31 -19.53 -0.41 3.52
CA LYS A 31 -18.49 -0.51 2.49
C LYS A 31 -18.02 -1.95 2.33
N LYS A 32 -17.67 -2.31 1.10
CA LYS A 32 -16.99 -3.57 0.80
C LYS A 32 -15.65 -3.62 1.53
N LEU A 33 -15.24 -4.80 1.99
CA LEU A 33 -14.01 -4.97 2.76
C LEU A 33 -12.94 -5.61 1.87
N ILE A 34 -11.82 -4.93 1.68
CA ILE A 34 -10.67 -5.44 0.94
C ILE A 34 -9.51 -5.67 1.91
N PHE A 35 -9.07 -6.92 2.00
CA PHE A 35 -7.79 -7.28 2.59
C PHE A 35 -6.74 -7.33 1.49
N VAL A 36 -5.71 -6.51 1.58
CA VAL A 36 -4.47 -6.73 0.84
C VAL A 36 -3.59 -7.56 1.79
N TYR A 37 -3.58 -8.89 1.62
CA TYR A 37 -2.94 -9.81 2.57
C TYR A 37 -1.78 -10.56 1.92
N THR A 38 -0.67 -9.87 1.69
CA THR A 38 0.41 -10.39 0.83
C THR A 38 1.71 -10.55 1.61
N PRO A 39 2.64 -11.39 1.16
CA PRO A 39 3.99 -11.36 1.73
C PRO A 39 4.62 -9.98 1.55
N PRO A 40 5.64 -9.61 2.33
CA PRO A 40 6.33 -8.34 2.15
C PRO A 40 7.09 -8.29 0.80
N LYS A 41 7.29 -7.07 0.30
CA LYS A 41 8.10 -6.74 -0.89
C LYS A 41 7.62 -7.28 -2.22
N VAL A 42 6.32 -7.49 -2.35
CA VAL A 42 5.66 -7.88 -3.60
C VAL A 42 5.01 -6.72 -4.36
N GLY A 43 5.08 -5.50 -3.84
CA GLY A 43 4.46 -4.31 -4.45
C GLY A 43 3.05 -4.00 -3.96
N SER A 44 2.63 -4.59 -2.83
CA SER A 44 1.31 -4.36 -2.22
C SER A 44 1.05 -2.90 -1.83
N THR A 45 2.09 -2.13 -1.46
CA THR A 45 1.98 -0.69 -1.17
C THR A 45 1.33 0.07 -2.33
N SER A 46 1.68 -0.26 -3.58
CA SER A 46 1.07 0.34 -4.76
C SER A 46 -0.41 0.02 -4.90
N VAL A 47 -0.81 -1.23 -4.64
CA VAL A 47 -2.22 -1.64 -4.63
C VAL A 47 -2.98 -0.86 -3.56
N VAL A 48 -2.43 -0.79 -2.35
CA VAL A 48 -3.04 -0.07 -1.21
C VAL A 48 -3.19 1.41 -1.50
N SER A 49 -2.13 2.10 -1.95
CA SER A 49 -2.19 3.52 -2.31
C SER A 49 -3.23 3.78 -3.39
N SER A 50 -3.26 2.96 -4.44
CA SER A 50 -4.23 3.09 -5.55
C SER A 50 -5.67 2.93 -5.06
N LEU A 51 -5.95 1.86 -4.30
CA LEU A 51 -7.28 1.63 -3.74
C LEU A 51 -7.70 2.71 -2.75
N ARG A 52 -6.78 3.24 -1.94
CA ARG A 52 -7.10 4.31 -0.98
C ARG A 52 -7.43 5.62 -1.70
N ILE A 53 -6.63 6.03 -2.69
CA ILE A 53 -6.86 7.27 -3.44
C ILE A 53 -8.17 7.19 -4.24
N PHE A 54 -8.40 6.12 -4.99
CA PHE A 54 -9.53 6.03 -5.93
C PHE A 54 -10.78 5.34 -5.36
N GLY A 55 -10.62 4.52 -4.32
CA GLY A 55 -11.66 3.60 -3.84
C GLY A 55 -12.13 3.83 -2.40
N SER A 56 -11.57 4.81 -1.66
CA SER A 56 -11.93 5.04 -0.24
C SER A 56 -13.40 5.37 0.02
N ALA A 57 -14.16 5.78 -1.00
CA ALA A 57 -15.62 5.94 -0.91
C ALA A 57 -16.37 4.60 -0.83
N MET A 58 -15.83 3.55 -1.48
CA MET A 58 -16.50 2.26 -1.68
C MET A 58 -15.95 1.14 -0.79
N PHE A 59 -14.67 1.25 -0.42
CA PHE A 59 -13.93 0.17 0.23
C PHE A 59 -13.41 0.58 1.62
N ASN A 60 -13.46 -0.37 2.55
CA ASN A 60 -12.56 -0.39 3.71
C ASN A 60 -11.36 -1.25 3.31
N ILE A 61 -10.15 -0.70 3.42
CA ILE A 61 -8.93 -1.36 2.94
C ILE A 61 -8.03 -1.64 4.13
N ILE A 62 -7.78 -2.93 4.38
CA ILE A 62 -6.87 -3.43 5.41
C ILE A 62 -5.65 -4.02 4.70
N HIS A 63 -4.45 -3.61 5.10
CA HIS A 63 -3.21 -4.15 4.55
C HIS A 63 -2.40 -4.77 5.68
N ILE A 64 -2.14 -6.07 5.55
CA ILE A 64 -1.44 -6.88 6.55
C ILE A 64 -0.49 -7.82 5.80
N HIS A 65 0.69 -8.06 6.34
CA HIS A 65 1.64 -9.02 5.79
C HIS A 65 1.56 -10.37 6.47
N ASP A 66 1.45 -10.40 7.79
CA ASP A 66 1.51 -11.62 8.58
C ASP A 66 0.87 -11.40 9.95
N GLU A 67 0.82 -12.48 10.71
CA GLU A 67 0.31 -12.56 12.07
C GLU A 67 1.12 -11.70 13.04
N GLU A 68 2.41 -11.49 12.76
CA GLU A 68 3.26 -10.59 13.55
C GLU A 68 2.84 -9.12 13.38
N MET A 69 2.63 -8.68 12.13
CA MET A 69 2.08 -7.36 11.84
C MET A 69 0.68 -7.19 12.44
N LEU A 70 -0.17 -8.22 12.38
CA LEU A 70 -1.47 -8.21 13.04
C LEU A 70 -1.35 -8.00 14.56
N ARG A 71 -0.45 -8.73 15.22
CA ARG A 71 -0.19 -8.62 16.66
C ARG A 71 0.27 -7.20 17.02
N VAL A 72 1.20 -6.63 16.26
CA VAL A 72 1.70 -5.25 16.46
C VAL A 72 0.59 -4.21 16.27
N LEU A 73 -0.31 -4.40 15.30
CA LEU A 73 -1.37 -3.44 14.99
C LEU A 73 -2.57 -3.51 15.96
N SER A 74 -2.85 -4.69 16.50
CA SER A 74 -4.05 -4.94 17.31
C SER A 74 -3.78 -5.09 18.80
N ASP A 75 -2.54 -5.40 19.19
CA ASP A 75 -2.15 -5.81 20.55
C ASP A 75 -2.92 -7.05 21.04
N ILE A 76 -3.36 -7.90 20.10
CA ILE A 76 -4.12 -9.12 20.37
C ILE A 76 -3.44 -10.30 19.70
N SER A 77 -3.35 -11.42 20.43
CA SER A 77 -2.82 -12.71 19.96
C SER A 77 -3.90 -13.79 19.95
N GLY A 78 -3.60 -14.95 19.39
CA GLY A 78 -4.54 -16.10 19.39
C GLY A 78 -5.53 -16.16 18.22
N VAL A 79 -5.39 -15.27 17.23
CA VAL A 79 -6.13 -15.33 15.97
C VAL A 79 -5.20 -15.20 14.77
N THR A 80 -5.66 -15.66 13.61
CA THR A 80 -4.96 -15.50 12.33
C THR A 80 -5.63 -14.46 11.44
N VAL A 81 -4.92 -13.97 10.42
CA VAL A 81 -5.50 -13.04 9.44
C VAL A 81 -6.65 -13.69 8.66
N ASN A 82 -6.48 -14.98 8.29
CA ASN A 82 -7.52 -15.76 7.62
C ASN A 82 -8.80 -15.88 8.45
N GLU A 83 -8.69 -16.01 9.77
CA GLU A 83 -9.86 -16.07 10.66
C GLU A 83 -10.61 -14.73 10.68
N ILE A 84 -9.90 -13.60 10.64
CA ILE A 84 -10.53 -12.27 10.55
C ILE A 84 -11.26 -12.10 9.22
N ILE A 85 -10.65 -12.54 8.11
CA ILE A 85 -11.26 -12.52 6.78
C ILE A 85 -12.56 -13.34 6.79
N GLN A 86 -12.49 -14.58 7.27
CA GLN A 86 -13.64 -15.48 7.37
C GLN A 86 -14.71 -14.94 8.31
N PHE A 87 -14.32 -14.39 9.47
CA PHE A 87 -15.24 -13.79 10.43
C PHE A 87 -16.02 -12.62 9.82
N ASN A 88 -15.37 -11.74 9.05
CA ASN A 88 -16.06 -10.65 8.39
C ASN A 88 -17.03 -11.15 7.31
N LYS A 89 -16.71 -12.26 6.63
CA LYS A 89 -17.67 -12.91 5.74
C LYS A 89 -18.86 -13.50 6.50
N TYR A 90 -18.61 -14.15 7.64
CA TYR A 90 -19.65 -14.68 8.53
C TYR A 90 -20.60 -13.57 9.01
N LEU A 91 -20.09 -12.37 9.29
CA LEU A 91 -20.89 -11.18 9.60
C LEU A 91 -21.71 -10.62 8.41
N GLY A 92 -21.66 -11.28 7.23
CA GLY A 92 -22.44 -10.89 6.05
C GLY A 92 -21.77 -9.85 5.16
N ARG A 93 -20.48 -9.55 5.34
CA ARG A 93 -19.78 -8.56 4.49
C ARG A 93 -19.42 -9.12 3.12
N ASP A 94 -19.33 -8.21 2.15
CA ASP A 94 -18.69 -8.49 0.85
C ASP A 94 -17.18 -8.32 0.99
N VAL A 95 -16.47 -9.45 1.05
CA VAL A 95 -15.04 -9.52 1.39
C VAL A 95 -14.22 -9.91 0.17
N TYR A 96 -13.18 -9.13 -0.10
CA TYR A 96 -12.17 -9.38 -1.11
C TYR A 96 -10.81 -9.55 -0.44
N VAL A 97 -9.98 -10.45 -0.97
CA VAL A 97 -8.60 -10.66 -0.55
C VAL A 97 -7.72 -10.51 -1.78
N ILE A 98 -6.79 -9.56 -1.77
CA ILE A 98 -5.85 -9.33 -2.86
C ILE A 98 -4.47 -9.82 -2.41
N ASP A 99 -3.90 -10.73 -3.20
CA ASP A 99 -2.53 -11.18 -3.09
C ASP A 99 -1.70 -10.77 -4.33
N VAL A 100 -0.40 -10.55 -4.15
CA VAL A 100 0.50 -10.17 -5.23
C VAL A 100 1.72 -11.08 -5.22
N TYR A 101 1.97 -11.73 -6.35
CA TYR A 101 3.19 -12.49 -6.60
C TYR A 101 4.28 -11.58 -7.18
N ARG A 102 5.52 -11.79 -6.75
CA ARG A 102 6.71 -11.19 -7.33
C ARG A 102 7.74 -12.27 -7.61
N SER A 103 8.41 -12.12 -8.75
CA SER A 103 9.50 -12.98 -9.21
C SER A 103 10.57 -13.18 -8.11
N PRO A 104 11.08 -14.42 -7.95
CA PRO A 104 11.80 -14.83 -6.76
C PRO A 104 13.09 -14.04 -6.51
N ILE A 105 13.91 -13.80 -7.54
CA ILE A 105 15.18 -13.08 -7.38
C ILE A 105 14.91 -11.61 -7.02
N GLU A 106 14.01 -10.95 -7.75
CA GLU A 106 13.65 -9.56 -7.52
C GLU A 106 13.04 -9.34 -6.13
N ARG A 107 12.25 -10.31 -5.64
CA ARG A 107 11.69 -10.26 -4.28
C ARG A 107 12.79 -10.43 -3.22
N LYS A 108 13.72 -11.39 -3.41
CA LYS A 108 14.88 -11.58 -2.52
C LYS A 108 15.75 -10.32 -2.45
N ILE A 109 16.08 -9.72 -3.59
CA ILE A 109 16.83 -8.45 -3.65
C ILE A 109 16.04 -7.35 -2.91
N SER A 110 14.74 -7.24 -3.15
CA SER A 110 13.93 -6.21 -2.50
C SER A 110 13.78 -6.40 -0.99
N ALA A 111 13.80 -7.63 -0.49
CA ALA A 111 13.79 -7.93 0.94
C ALA A 111 15.13 -7.58 1.58
N TYR A 112 16.23 -7.93 0.92
CA TYR A 112 17.58 -7.57 1.38
C TYR A 112 17.77 -6.05 1.49
N PHE A 113 17.43 -5.31 0.43
CA PHE A 113 17.57 -3.86 0.38
C PHE A 113 16.58 -3.11 1.28
N GLU A 114 15.56 -3.78 1.82
CA GLU A 114 14.67 -3.14 2.78
C GLU A 114 15.36 -2.81 4.09
N LYS A 115 16.22 -3.72 4.56
CA LYS A 115 16.86 -3.64 5.87
C LYS A 115 18.38 -3.63 5.75
N VAL A 116 18.91 -3.17 4.62
CA VAL A 116 20.35 -3.27 4.33
C VAL A 116 21.22 -2.48 5.31
N GLY A 117 20.85 -1.24 5.65
CA GLY A 117 21.51 -0.48 6.71
C GLY A 117 21.43 -1.16 8.05
N VAL A 118 20.24 -1.09 8.66
CA VAL A 118 20.03 -1.41 10.08
C VAL A 118 20.26 -2.89 10.39
N TYR A 119 19.74 -3.80 9.57
CA TYR A 119 19.78 -5.23 9.86
C TYR A 119 21.04 -5.86 9.27
N HIS A 120 21.33 -5.66 7.98
CA HIS A 120 22.43 -6.39 7.36
C HIS A 120 23.84 -5.85 7.67
N PHE A 121 23.98 -4.54 7.94
CA PHE A 121 25.27 -3.89 8.19
C PHE A 121 25.34 -3.11 9.51
N ASN A 122 24.27 -3.12 10.30
CA ASN A 122 24.15 -2.36 11.53
C ASN A 122 24.64 -0.90 11.43
N THR A 123 24.18 -0.18 10.42
CA THR A 123 24.50 1.24 10.22
C THR A 123 23.39 1.96 9.47
N SER A 124 23.53 3.25 9.20
CA SER A 124 22.54 4.00 8.42
C SER A 124 22.61 3.67 6.92
N ASP A 125 21.49 3.82 6.20
CA ASP A 125 21.44 3.60 4.75
C ASP A 125 22.41 4.55 4.01
N GLU A 126 22.62 5.77 4.53
CA GLU A 126 23.59 6.74 4.00
C GLU A 126 25.03 6.21 4.07
N ASN A 127 25.39 5.54 5.17
CA ASN A 127 26.72 4.96 5.33
C ASN A 127 26.91 3.74 4.41
N VAL A 128 25.91 2.86 4.32
CA VAL A 128 26.00 1.67 3.44
C VAL A 128 26.13 2.07 1.97
N ASN A 129 25.57 3.21 1.54
CA ASN A 129 25.79 3.71 0.17
C ASN A 129 27.26 3.93 -0.21
N THR A 130 28.16 4.05 0.78
CA THR A 130 29.61 4.22 0.55
C THR A 130 30.37 2.90 0.52
N TYR A 131 29.70 1.77 0.81
CA TYR A 131 30.36 0.48 0.92
C TYR A 131 30.77 -0.06 -0.46
N ASN A 132 31.87 -0.81 -0.47
CA ASN A 132 32.24 -1.59 -1.64
C ASN A 132 31.11 -2.58 -1.98
N ILE A 133 30.63 -2.50 -3.22
CA ILE A 133 29.54 -3.31 -3.74
C ILE A 133 29.77 -4.81 -3.65
N ASP A 134 31.02 -5.29 -3.76
CA ASP A 134 31.37 -6.70 -3.62
C ASP A 134 31.07 -7.21 -2.20
N LYS A 135 31.22 -6.36 -1.18
CA LYS A 135 30.85 -6.72 0.20
C LYS A 135 29.33 -6.91 0.33
N VAL A 136 28.57 -6.05 -0.33
CA VAL A 136 27.10 -6.09 -0.35
C VAL A 136 26.61 -7.32 -1.12
N ILE A 137 27.18 -7.60 -2.28
CA ILE A 137 26.90 -8.81 -3.07
C ILE A 137 27.27 -10.08 -2.29
N ASN A 138 28.44 -10.12 -1.66
CA ASN A 138 28.86 -11.26 -0.86
C ASN A 138 27.87 -11.54 0.29
N ARG A 139 27.47 -10.48 1.03
CA ARG A 139 26.47 -10.62 2.10
C ARG A 139 25.13 -11.13 1.57
N PHE A 140 24.65 -10.58 0.47
CA PHE A 140 23.42 -11.03 -0.17
C PHE A 140 23.48 -12.51 -0.55
N ASN A 141 24.55 -12.94 -1.21
CA ASN A 141 24.74 -14.32 -1.61
C ASN A 141 24.81 -15.28 -0.41
N LYS A 142 25.42 -14.85 0.72
CA LYS A 142 25.49 -15.67 1.93
C LYS A 142 24.13 -16.01 2.54
N ILE A 143 23.16 -15.12 2.42
CA ILE A 143 21.81 -15.29 3.00
C ILE A 143 20.73 -15.60 1.96
N PHE A 144 21.09 -15.62 0.67
CA PHE A 144 20.13 -15.69 -0.45
C PHE A 144 19.04 -16.76 -0.28
N PRO A 145 19.33 -18.01 0.13
CA PRO A 145 18.31 -19.05 0.25
C PRO A 145 17.21 -18.70 1.25
N TYR A 146 17.55 -17.99 2.33
CA TYR A 146 16.66 -17.66 3.44
C TYR A 146 15.77 -16.44 3.21
N LEU A 147 16.04 -15.65 2.17
CA LEU A 147 15.29 -14.43 1.90
C LEU A 147 13.93 -14.70 1.23
N ALA A 148 12.88 -14.02 1.73
CA ALA A 148 11.59 -13.82 1.06
C ALA A 148 10.97 -15.06 0.41
N ILE A 149 10.81 -16.11 1.21
CA ILE A 149 10.23 -17.40 0.80
C ILE A 149 8.69 -17.31 0.80
N GLY A 150 8.01 -18.20 0.07
CA GLY A 150 6.57 -18.42 0.23
C GLY A 150 5.67 -17.62 -0.71
N ASP A 151 4.38 -17.97 -0.72
CA ASP A 151 3.31 -17.26 -1.41
C ASP A 151 1.99 -17.53 -0.68
N HIS A 152 1.37 -16.51 -0.06
CA HIS A 152 0.22 -16.76 0.83
C HIS A 152 -0.96 -17.41 0.10
N PHE A 153 -1.15 -17.07 -1.17
CA PHE A 153 -2.22 -17.62 -1.99
C PHE A 153 -2.12 -19.15 -2.12
N MET A 154 -0.90 -19.67 -2.29
CA MET A 154 -0.66 -21.11 -2.40
C MET A 154 -0.46 -21.79 -1.04
N ASP A 155 0.14 -21.09 -0.06
CA ASP A 155 0.63 -21.72 1.16
C ASP A 155 -0.28 -21.51 2.38
N LEU A 156 -1.07 -20.42 2.44
CA LEU A 156 -1.80 -20.02 3.65
C LEU A 156 -3.32 -20.00 3.49
N TYR A 157 -3.84 -19.57 2.34
CA TYR A 157 -5.27 -19.29 2.21
C TYR A 157 -6.17 -20.55 2.25
N ASN A 158 -5.58 -21.72 1.98
CA ASN A 158 -6.29 -23.00 1.94
C ASN A 158 -7.53 -22.96 1.02
N ILE A 159 -7.36 -22.40 -0.17
CA ILE A 159 -8.38 -22.31 -1.22
C ILE A 159 -8.03 -23.24 -2.39
N PRO A 160 -9.03 -23.70 -3.18
CA PRO A 160 -8.76 -24.46 -4.39
C PRO A 160 -7.88 -23.67 -5.36
N LEU A 161 -6.73 -24.24 -5.72
CA LEU A 161 -5.84 -23.66 -6.71
C LEU A 161 -6.22 -24.16 -8.11
N PRO A 162 -6.46 -23.26 -9.10
CA PRO A 162 -6.64 -23.66 -10.49
C PRO A 162 -5.42 -24.40 -11.01
N GLN A 163 -5.58 -25.18 -12.07
CA GLN A 163 -4.45 -25.91 -12.66
C GLN A 163 -3.39 -24.98 -13.25
N THR A 164 -3.82 -23.84 -13.79
CA THR A 164 -2.94 -22.86 -14.44
C THR A 164 -3.33 -21.44 -14.04
N PHE A 165 -2.34 -20.56 -14.00
CA PHE A 165 -2.58 -19.12 -13.93
C PHE A 165 -3.20 -18.61 -15.24
N ASP A 166 -4.10 -17.62 -15.16
CA ASP A 166 -4.69 -17.01 -16.34
C ASP A 166 -3.72 -15.96 -16.93
N PHE A 167 -3.00 -16.38 -17.97
CA PHE A 167 -2.01 -15.54 -18.64
C PHE A 167 -2.61 -14.51 -19.60
N GLU A 168 -3.88 -14.68 -20.00
CA GLU A 168 -4.57 -13.76 -20.89
C GLU A 168 -5.13 -12.58 -20.11
N GLN A 169 -5.88 -12.87 -19.03
CA GLN A 169 -6.41 -11.86 -18.12
C GLN A 169 -5.32 -11.28 -17.21
N LYS A 170 -4.23 -12.02 -16.97
CA LYS A 170 -3.09 -11.65 -16.11
C LYS A 170 -3.42 -11.51 -14.62
N TYR A 171 -4.53 -12.08 -14.18
CA TYR A 171 -4.90 -12.21 -12.76
C TYR A 171 -5.75 -13.47 -12.55
N LEU A 172 -5.84 -13.94 -11.31
CA LEU A 172 -6.86 -14.92 -10.91
C LEU A 172 -7.92 -14.25 -10.07
N LEU A 173 -9.17 -14.61 -10.28
CA LEU A 173 -10.29 -14.32 -9.39
C LEU A 173 -10.95 -15.64 -9.01
N ILE A 174 -10.91 -15.97 -7.73
CA ILE A 174 -11.48 -17.20 -7.18
C ILE A 174 -12.48 -16.82 -6.11
N GLU A 175 -13.72 -17.27 -6.26
CA GLU A 175 -14.70 -17.19 -5.18
C GLU A 175 -14.71 -18.49 -4.39
N HIS A 176 -14.39 -18.41 -3.10
CA HIS A 176 -14.43 -19.56 -2.21
C HIS A 176 -15.10 -19.15 -0.90
N ASN A 177 -16.13 -19.90 -0.49
CA ASN A 177 -16.91 -19.60 0.72
C ASN A 177 -17.49 -18.16 0.73
N GLY A 178 -17.84 -17.66 -0.46
CA GLY A 178 -18.35 -16.30 -0.68
C GLY A 178 -17.34 -15.17 -0.42
N ILE A 179 -16.05 -15.49 -0.29
CA ILE A 179 -14.94 -14.54 -0.28
C ILE A 179 -14.29 -14.55 -1.66
N LYS A 180 -13.97 -13.36 -2.19
CA LYS A 180 -13.35 -13.21 -3.51
C LYS A 180 -11.84 -13.00 -3.37
N TYR A 181 -11.06 -14.00 -3.77
CA TYR A 181 -9.61 -13.98 -3.76
C TYR A 181 -9.09 -13.55 -5.13
N ILE A 182 -8.29 -12.49 -5.14
CA ILE A 182 -7.68 -11.90 -6.34
C ILE A 182 -6.18 -12.12 -6.25
N LYS A 183 -5.58 -12.73 -7.28
CA LYS A 183 -4.13 -12.90 -7.40
C LYS A 183 -3.59 -12.05 -8.54
N LEU A 184 -2.65 -11.17 -8.24
CA LEU A 184 -1.93 -10.34 -9.21
C LEU A 184 -0.48 -10.79 -9.34
N ARG A 185 0.18 -10.42 -10.44
CA ARG A 185 1.64 -10.52 -10.61
C ARG A 185 2.23 -9.11 -10.70
N LEU A 186 3.32 -8.84 -9.99
CA LEU A 186 3.99 -7.54 -10.04
C LEU A 186 4.55 -7.22 -11.43
N LYS A 187 4.94 -8.24 -12.21
CA LYS A 187 5.41 -8.04 -13.58
C LYS A 187 4.34 -7.45 -14.51
N ASP A 188 3.06 -7.58 -14.17
CA ASP A 188 1.92 -7.06 -14.91
C ASP A 188 1.37 -5.78 -14.27
N SER A 189 2.17 -5.07 -13.47
CA SER A 189 1.72 -3.86 -12.77
C SER A 189 1.23 -2.75 -13.70
N ASP A 190 1.71 -2.72 -14.93
CA ASP A 190 1.23 -1.79 -15.96
C ASP A 190 -0.23 -2.06 -16.36
N CYS A 191 -0.72 -3.29 -16.17
CA CYS A 191 -2.11 -3.67 -16.45
C CYS A 191 -3.03 -3.54 -15.22
N TRP A 192 -2.49 -3.30 -14.02
CA TRP A 192 -3.29 -3.30 -12.79
C TRP A 192 -4.41 -2.23 -12.79
N SER A 193 -4.22 -1.08 -13.44
CA SER A 193 -5.26 -0.03 -13.51
C SER A 193 -6.51 -0.57 -14.20
N HIS A 194 -6.33 -1.28 -15.30
CA HIS A 194 -7.40 -1.90 -16.06
C HIS A 194 -8.04 -3.05 -15.26
N ILE A 195 -7.22 -3.94 -14.70
CA ILE A 195 -7.68 -5.10 -13.92
C ILE A 195 -8.54 -4.65 -12.73
N LEU A 196 -8.02 -3.75 -11.89
CA LEU A 196 -8.72 -3.26 -10.71
C LEU A 196 -9.98 -2.46 -11.10
N THR A 197 -9.92 -1.67 -12.18
CA THR A 197 -11.09 -0.93 -12.66
C THR A 197 -12.22 -1.87 -13.08
N ASN A 198 -11.91 -2.94 -13.79
CA ASN A 198 -12.90 -3.93 -14.22
C ASN A 198 -13.48 -4.70 -13.03
N LEU A 199 -12.62 -5.20 -12.13
CA LEU A 199 -13.02 -5.98 -10.95
C LEU A 199 -13.94 -5.20 -10.01
N PHE A 200 -13.72 -3.90 -9.87
CA PHE A 200 -14.42 -3.05 -8.91
C PHE A 200 -15.45 -2.11 -9.54
N SER A 201 -15.52 -2.08 -10.88
CA SER A 201 -16.37 -1.15 -11.65
C SER A 201 -16.17 0.32 -11.23
N GLN A 202 -14.93 0.69 -10.94
CA GLN A 202 -14.52 2.00 -10.45
C GLN A 202 -13.21 2.40 -11.12
N SER A 203 -13.13 3.59 -11.71
CA SER A 203 -11.88 4.07 -12.32
C SER A 203 -10.78 4.17 -11.27
N ILE A 204 -9.76 3.31 -11.40
CA ILE A 204 -8.61 3.20 -10.52
C ILE A 204 -7.35 3.30 -11.36
N LEU A 205 -6.48 4.26 -11.02
CA LEU A 205 -5.13 4.36 -11.58
C LEU A 205 -4.11 3.80 -10.59
N VAL A 206 -3.12 3.09 -11.11
CA VAL A 206 -2.05 2.49 -10.31
C VAL A 206 -0.98 3.51 -9.98
N ILE A 207 -0.68 3.61 -8.68
CA ILE A 207 0.36 4.47 -8.14
C ILE A 207 1.60 3.59 -7.87
N LYS A 208 2.72 3.86 -8.55
CA LYS A 208 3.96 3.07 -8.48
C LYS A 208 4.84 3.41 -7.26
N ASP A 209 4.27 3.33 -6.06
CA ASP A 209 4.96 3.58 -4.78
C ASP A 209 6.03 2.52 -4.40
N TYR A 210 6.06 1.35 -5.04
CA TYR A 210 6.99 0.27 -4.65
C TYR A 210 8.45 0.50 -5.09
N GLU A 211 8.74 1.53 -5.89
CA GLU A 211 10.07 1.68 -6.51
C GLU A 211 11.14 2.13 -5.50
N SER A 212 12.13 1.27 -5.25
CA SER A 212 13.29 1.56 -4.39
C SER A 212 14.14 2.75 -4.85
N THR A 213 13.92 3.25 -6.06
CA THR A 213 14.56 4.45 -6.61
C THR A 213 14.22 5.74 -5.86
N ASN A 214 13.23 5.69 -4.97
CA ASN A 214 12.81 6.81 -4.13
C ASN A 214 13.37 6.74 -2.70
N LYS A 215 14.19 5.72 -2.38
CA LYS A 215 14.78 5.51 -1.05
C LYS A 215 16.20 6.10 -0.94
N PRO A 216 16.67 6.44 0.28
CA PRO A 216 18.06 6.89 0.50
C PRO A 216 19.11 5.94 -0.09
N ILE A 217 18.82 4.64 -0.12
CA ILE A 217 19.72 3.59 -0.65
C ILE A 217 19.73 3.44 -2.19
N LYS A 218 19.09 4.37 -2.92
CA LYS A 218 18.93 4.31 -4.39
C LYS A 218 20.24 4.01 -5.12
N ASN A 219 21.31 4.72 -4.78
CA ASN A 219 22.58 4.65 -5.52
C ASN A 219 23.19 3.25 -5.42
N LEU A 220 23.29 2.71 -4.21
CA LEU A 220 23.78 1.36 -3.99
C LEU A 220 22.88 0.31 -4.66
N TYR A 221 21.55 0.47 -4.59
CA TYR A 221 20.62 -0.45 -5.24
C TYR A 221 20.80 -0.48 -6.77
N VAL A 222 21.00 0.68 -7.40
CA VAL A 222 21.27 0.76 -8.84
C VAL A 222 22.61 0.10 -9.18
N GLN A 223 23.67 0.38 -8.42
CA GLN A 223 24.97 -0.26 -8.61
C GLN A 223 24.88 -1.78 -8.46
N PHE A 224 24.17 -2.25 -7.44
CA PHE A 224 23.91 -3.67 -7.21
C PHE A 224 23.23 -4.32 -8.40
N LYS A 225 22.12 -3.76 -8.90
CA LYS A 225 21.42 -4.34 -10.06
C LYS A 225 22.29 -4.44 -11.32
N ASN A 226 23.20 -3.49 -11.50
CA ASN A 226 24.08 -3.46 -12.67
C ASN A 226 25.21 -4.49 -12.56
N GLN A 227 25.78 -4.66 -11.36
CA GLN A 227 26.96 -5.49 -11.13
C GLN A 227 26.64 -6.91 -10.69
N TYR A 228 25.48 -7.13 -10.05
CA TYR A 228 25.09 -8.43 -9.53
C TYR A 228 25.04 -9.47 -10.65
N ARG A 229 25.58 -10.65 -10.34
CA ARG A 229 25.53 -11.86 -11.15
C ARG A 229 25.08 -13.00 -10.25
N LEU A 230 24.14 -13.82 -10.73
CA LEU A 230 23.55 -14.89 -9.97
C LEU A 230 24.54 -16.08 -9.87
N PRO A 231 24.89 -16.55 -8.66
CA PRO A 231 25.66 -17.77 -8.48
C PRO A 231 24.98 -18.98 -9.14
N SER A 232 25.78 -19.81 -9.81
CA SER A 232 25.27 -20.94 -10.60
C SER A 232 24.40 -21.91 -9.82
N ASN A 233 24.72 -22.16 -8.56
CA ASN A 233 23.97 -23.05 -7.68
C ASN A 233 22.57 -22.52 -7.34
N PHE A 234 22.36 -21.20 -7.31
CA PHE A 234 21.03 -20.64 -7.04
C PHE A 234 20.10 -20.74 -8.25
N LEU A 235 20.63 -20.81 -9.47
CA LEU A 235 19.78 -20.93 -10.66
C LEU A 235 18.93 -22.20 -10.63
N VAL A 236 19.48 -23.30 -10.09
CA VAL A 236 18.77 -24.58 -9.93
C VAL A 236 17.54 -24.41 -9.04
N ASP A 237 17.68 -23.70 -7.91
CA ASP A 237 16.56 -23.42 -6.99
C ASP A 237 15.47 -22.59 -7.66
N ILE A 238 15.85 -21.65 -8.53
CA ILE A 238 14.91 -20.81 -9.28
C ILE A 238 14.16 -21.62 -10.33
N ILE A 239 14.84 -22.51 -11.06
CA ILE A 239 14.22 -23.40 -12.04
C ILE A 239 13.18 -24.32 -11.37
N ASN A 240 13.50 -24.82 -10.18
CA ASN A 240 12.64 -25.71 -9.40
C ASN A 240 11.59 -24.97 -8.55
N CYS A 241 11.56 -23.63 -8.60
CA CYS A 241 10.65 -22.83 -7.79
C CYS A 241 9.18 -23.09 -8.18
N LYS A 242 8.40 -23.69 -7.27
CA LYS A 242 6.98 -24.00 -7.52
C LYS A 242 6.14 -22.78 -7.89
N TYR A 243 6.40 -21.62 -7.27
CA TYR A 243 5.66 -20.39 -7.53
C TYR A 243 5.96 -19.83 -8.92
N LEU A 244 7.24 -19.81 -9.31
CA LEU A 244 7.63 -19.38 -10.66
C LEU A 244 7.00 -20.30 -11.71
N ASN A 245 7.07 -21.61 -11.50
CA ASN A 245 6.51 -22.60 -12.41
C ASN A 245 4.98 -22.51 -12.56
N TYR A 246 4.28 -22.01 -11.54
CA TYR A 246 2.83 -21.81 -11.59
C TYR A 246 2.43 -20.47 -12.21
N TYR A 247 3.08 -19.38 -11.78
CA TYR A 247 2.68 -18.02 -12.16
C TYR A 247 3.26 -17.53 -13.48
N TYR A 248 4.20 -18.24 -14.10
CA TYR A 248 4.77 -17.86 -15.40
C TYR A 248 4.36 -18.86 -16.48
N SER A 249 4.01 -18.33 -17.65
CA SER A 249 3.81 -19.18 -18.82
C SER A 249 5.13 -19.83 -19.24
N PRO A 250 5.11 -20.90 -20.05
CA PRO A 250 6.34 -21.53 -20.52
C PRO A 250 7.31 -20.56 -21.20
N SER A 251 6.81 -19.61 -22.00
CA SER A 251 7.62 -18.60 -22.67
C SER A 251 8.18 -17.57 -21.70
N GLU A 252 7.35 -17.04 -20.80
CA GLU A 252 7.78 -16.09 -19.77
C GLU A 252 8.84 -16.70 -18.85
N LYS A 253 8.69 -17.98 -18.52
CA LYS A 253 9.64 -18.71 -17.68
C LYS A 253 10.98 -18.87 -18.39
N GLN A 254 10.97 -19.25 -19.66
CA GLN A 254 12.19 -19.38 -20.45
C GLN A 254 12.93 -18.05 -20.56
N GLU A 255 12.20 -16.96 -20.82
CA GLU A 255 12.75 -15.61 -20.87
C GLU A 255 13.42 -15.23 -19.54
N TYR A 256 12.74 -15.45 -18.42
CA TYR A 256 13.26 -15.16 -17.09
C TYR A 256 14.51 -15.98 -16.75
N ILE A 257 14.49 -17.28 -17.04
CA ILE A 257 15.66 -18.15 -16.80
C ILE A 257 16.83 -17.71 -17.68
N ASN A 258 16.61 -17.42 -18.97
CA ASN A 258 17.65 -16.97 -19.89
C ASN A 258 18.27 -15.64 -19.44
N GLN A 259 17.46 -14.70 -18.96
CA GLN A 259 17.92 -13.43 -18.42
C GLN A 259 18.95 -13.62 -17.30
N TRP A 260 18.71 -14.56 -16.39
CA TRP A 260 19.59 -14.83 -15.25
C TRP A 260 20.75 -15.77 -15.60
N MET A 261 20.56 -16.71 -16.52
CA MET A 261 21.62 -17.55 -17.07
C MET A 261 22.69 -16.71 -17.79
N ASN A 262 22.27 -15.68 -18.53
CA ASN A 262 23.20 -14.72 -19.16
C ASN A 262 23.92 -13.81 -18.14
N LYS A 263 23.44 -13.76 -16.89
CA LYS A 263 24.01 -12.98 -15.78
C LYS A 263 24.55 -13.90 -14.68
N GLN A 264 25.12 -15.03 -15.04
CA GLN A 264 25.58 -16.04 -14.09
C GLN A 264 27.05 -15.82 -13.69
N THR A 265 27.42 -16.33 -12.51
CA THR A 265 28.80 -16.42 -12.03
C THR A 265 29.07 -17.79 -11.39
N CYS A 266 30.30 -18.02 -10.95
CA CYS A 266 30.70 -19.22 -10.22
C CYS A 266 29.82 -19.46 -8.99
N SER A 267 29.68 -20.73 -8.61
CA SER A 267 28.93 -21.10 -7.41
C SER A 267 29.47 -20.41 -6.16
N CYS A 268 28.59 -20.08 -5.23
CA CYS A 268 29.00 -19.52 -3.94
C CYS A 268 28.58 -20.43 -2.77
N ILE A 269 29.35 -20.39 -1.69
CA ILE A 269 28.98 -21.01 -0.42
C ILE A 269 28.10 -20.02 0.35
N PHE A 270 26.87 -20.39 0.61
CA PHE A 270 25.93 -19.65 1.46
C PHE A 270 25.91 -20.24 2.88
N TYR A 271 25.28 -19.54 3.83
CA TYR A 271 25.17 -20.01 5.20
C TYR A 271 24.35 -21.29 5.28
N THR A 272 24.76 -22.22 6.12
CA THR A 272 23.90 -23.29 6.63
C THR A 272 22.77 -22.72 7.49
N GLU A 273 21.77 -23.54 7.81
CA GLU A 273 20.62 -23.08 8.61
C GLU A 273 21.06 -22.54 9.98
N ASN A 274 22.02 -23.20 10.64
CA ASN A 274 22.54 -22.77 11.95
C ASN A 274 23.38 -21.50 11.84
N GLU A 275 24.20 -21.36 10.80
CA GLU A 275 24.94 -20.12 10.53
C GLU A 275 23.99 -18.95 10.24
N TYR A 276 22.88 -19.21 9.53
CA TYR A 276 21.87 -18.20 9.28
C TYR A 276 21.11 -17.81 10.55
N LYS A 277 20.75 -18.77 11.42
CA LYS A 277 20.14 -18.48 12.73
C LYS A 277 21.05 -17.61 13.59
N LEU A 278 22.33 -17.97 13.69
CA LEU A 278 23.32 -17.15 14.39
C LEU A 278 23.47 -15.76 13.76
N TYR A 279 23.47 -15.68 12.43
CA TYR A 279 23.50 -14.41 11.72
C TYR A 279 22.28 -13.54 12.06
N ASP A 280 21.08 -14.12 12.05
CA ASP A 280 19.81 -13.45 12.36
C ASP A 280 19.79 -12.94 13.81
N GLU A 281 20.13 -13.80 14.78
CA GLU A 281 20.25 -13.45 16.20
C GLU A 281 21.20 -12.27 16.42
N LEU A 282 22.43 -12.38 15.92
CA LEU A 282 23.44 -11.30 16.06
C LEU A 282 22.97 -10.01 15.40
N THR A 283 22.34 -10.10 14.24
CA THR A 283 21.85 -8.92 13.54
C THR A 283 20.70 -8.25 14.31
N ILE A 284 19.77 -9.02 14.87
CA ILE A 284 18.65 -8.50 15.67
C ILE A 284 19.17 -7.84 16.95
N GLU A 285 20.06 -8.51 17.68
CA GLU A 285 20.66 -7.96 18.91
C GLU A 285 21.41 -6.65 18.67
N ASN A 286 22.07 -6.54 17.52
CA ASN A 286 22.85 -5.36 17.17
C ASN A 286 22.02 -4.26 16.50
N ALA A 287 20.80 -4.54 16.05
CA ALA A 287 19.99 -3.58 15.31
C ALA A 287 19.68 -2.35 16.17
N HIS A 288 20.26 -1.21 15.80
CA HIS A 288 20.10 0.06 16.53
C HIS A 288 18.73 0.74 16.34
N LEU A 289 17.84 0.19 15.49
CA LEU A 289 16.50 0.72 15.23
C LEU A 289 15.48 -0.41 15.04
N ASP A 290 14.40 -0.39 15.82
CA ASP A 290 13.18 -1.17 15.54
C ASP A 290 12.43 -0.52 14.37
N TYR A 291 12.69 -1.01 13.16
CA TYR A 291 12.21 -0.39 11.93
C TYR A 291 10.74 -0.75 11.64
N ILE A 292 9.80 -0.20 12.41
CA ILE A 292 8.40 -0.10 11.96
C ILE A 292 8.27 1.15 11.11
N GLN A 293 8.23 1.00 9.78
CA GLN A 293 7.99 2.12 8.85
C GLN A 293 6.55 2.64 8.99
N VAL A 294 6.34 3.60 9.88
CA VAL A 294 5.02 4.22 10.09
C VAL A 294 4.57 5.03 8.85
N ASN A 295 5.50 5.48 7.99
CA ASN A 295 5.24 6.48 6.93
C ASN A 295 5.60 6.05 5.49
N HIS A 296 5.36 4.78 5.12
CA HIS A 296 5.72 4.28 3.78
C HIS A 296 4.59 4.33 2.73
N TYR A 297 3.36 4.69 3.12
CA TYR A 297 2.27 4.88 2.15
C TYR A 297 2.19 6.33 1.68
N MET A 298 1.71 6.53 0.46
CA MET A 298 1.26 7.84 -0.01
C MET A 298 0.08 8.37 0.82
N ASP A 299 -0.68 7.49 1.47
CA ASP A 299 -1.88 7.84 2.25
C ASP A 299 -1.99 7.01 3.54
N GLU A 300 -2.12 7.71 4.67
CA GLU A 300 -2.30 7.13 6.02
C GLU A 300 -3.62 6.35 6.18
N GLY A 301 -4.57 6.50 5.25
CA GLY A 301 -5.85 5.77 5.27
C GLY A 301 -6.91 6.42 6.15
N CYS A 302 -6.69 7.64 6.65
CA CYS A 302 -7.68 8.35 7.47
C CYS A 302 -8.95 8.68 6.66
N LEU A 303 -10.13 8.36 7.19
CA LEU A 303 -11.41 8.51 6.48
C LEU A 303 -12.13 9.85 6.76
N CYS A 304 -11.43 10.83 7.32
CA CYS A 304 -12.05 12.14 7.61
C CYS A 304 -12.33 12.94 6.33
N LYS A 305 -13.24 13.91 6.43
CA LYS A 305 -13.62 14.79 5.31
C LYS A 305 -12.41 15.51 4.67
N ALA A 306 -11.43 15.92 5.48
CA ALA A 306 -10.25 16.61 4.97
C ALA A 306 -9.38 15.70 4.09
N CYS A 307 -9.08 14.48 4.56
CA CYS A 307 -8.34 13.49 3.79
C CYS A 307 -9.09 13.08 2.52
N PHE A 308 -10.41 12.93 2.58
CA PHE A 308 -11.23 12.62 1.40
C PHE A 308 -11.15 13.71 0.32
N ILE A 309 -11.20 15.00 0.71
CA ILE A 309 -11.03 16.12 -0.23
C ILE A 309 -9.63 16.07 -0.86
N LYS A 310 -8.58 15.85 -0.07
CA LYS A 310 -7.20 15.76 -0.56
C LYS A 310 -7.02 14.60 -1.55
N ARG A 311 -7.60 13.42 -1.26
CA ARG A 311 -7.60 12.27 -2.18
C ARG A 311 -8.24 12.60 -3.52
N ASN A 312 -9.39 13.27 -3.51
CA ASN A 312 -10.07 13.67 -4.75
C ASN A 312 -9.24 14.67 -5.56
N GLU A 313 -8.51 15.59 -4.90
CA GLU A 313 -7.59 16.50 -5.58
C GLU A 313 -6.42 15.75 -6.22
N ILE A 314 -5.83 14.78 -5.51
CA ILE A 314 -4.76 13.92 -6.01
C ILE A 314 -5.26 13.04 -7.16
N ALA A 315 -6.41 12.38 -7.02
CA ALA A 315 -7.01 11.55 -8.06
C ALA A 315 -7.20 12.35 -9.36
N LYS A 316 -7.73 13.58 -9.28
CA LYS A 316 -7.88 14.47 -10.44
C LYS A 316 -6.54 14.84 -11.09
N LYS A 317 -5.51 15.12 -10.28
CA LYS A 317 -4.15 15.40 -10.79
C LYS A 317 -3.58 14.18 -11.53
N LEU A 318 -3.71 12.98 -10.95
CA LEU A 318 -3.25 11.73 -11.56
C LEU A 318 -4.00 11.43 -12.87
N SER A 319 -5.32 11.60 -12.90
CA SER A 319 -6.11 11.44 -14.12
C SER A 319 -5.70 12.37 -15.26
N ASN A 320 -5.06 13.50 -14.93
CA ASN A 320 -4.54 14.47 -15.89
C ASN A 320 -3.04 14.27 -16.18
N ASN A 321 -2.45 13.15 -15.79
CA ASN A 321 -1.01 12.83 -15.94
C ASN A 321 -0.06 13.87 -15.30
N LEU A 322 -0.51 14.59 -14.27
CA LEU A 322 0.35 15.50 -13.53
C LEU A 322 1.22 14.71 -12.53
N GLN A 323 2.50 15.07 -12.44
CA GLN A 323 3.38 14.53 -11.39
C GLN A 323 2.90 14.99 -10.02
N ILE A 324 2.91 14.06 -9.06
CA ILE A 324 2.48 14.32 -7.68
C ILE A 324 3.58 13.90 -6.73
N ASN A 325 4.05 14.86 -5.92
CA ASN A 325 4.92 14.61 -4.78
C ASN A 325 4.14 14.71 -3.45
N ASP A 326 2.86 15.10 -3.50
CA ASP A 326 2.00 15.30 -2.34
C ASP A 326 1.55 13.95 -1.75
N ARG A 327 1.70 13.79 -0.43
CA ARG A 327 1.12 12.69 0.33
C ARG A 327 -0.20 13.11 1.00
N VAL A 328 -1.04 12.14 1.37
CA VAL A 328 -2.23 12.34 2.19
C VAL A 328 -1.88 12.07 3.64
N VAL A 329 -1.39 13.11 4.31
CA VAL A 329 -1.12 13.14 5.76
C VAL A 329 -2.30 13.83 6.45
N HIS A 330 -2.85 13.24 7.52
CA HIS A 330 -4.06 13.73 8.16
C HIS A 330 -3.94 15.17 8.67
N SER A 331 -2.84 15.49 9.36
CA SER A 331 -2.57 16.83 9.91
C SER A 331 -2.55 17.88 8.79
N ASP A 332 -1.86 17.58 7.70
CA ASP A 332 -1.70 18.49 6.57
C ASP A 332 -3.03 18.71 5.86
N ALA A 333 -3.77 17.65 5.57
CA ALA A 333 -5.09 17.74 4.96
C ALA A 333 -6.06 18.56 5.82
N LYS A 334 -6.03 18.37 7.16
CA LYS A 334 -6.87 19.13 8.09
C LYS A 334 -6.48 20.62 8.08
N ASN A 335 -5.19 20.93 8.11
CA ASN A 335 -4.67 22.29 8.06
C ASN A 335 -5.04 22.99 6.74
N GLU A 336 -4.90 22.30 5.61
CA GLU A 336 -5.31 22.81 4.30
C GLU A 336 -6.81 23.11 4.23
N LEU A 337 -7.65 22.20 4.76
CA LEU A 337 -9.09 22.41 4.80
C LEU A 337 -9.46 23.63 5.67
N MET A 338 -8.79 23.79 6.82
CA MET A 338 -8.99 24.96 7.69
C MET A 338 -8.58 26.26 6.98
N LYS A 339 -7.42 26.30 6.31
CA LYS A 339 -6.98 27.45 5.51
C LYS A 339 -8.00 27.81 4.42
N LYS A 340 -8.51 26.82 3.68
CA LYS A 340 -9.56 27.01 2.65
C LYS A 340 -10.86 27.58 3.25
N ARG A 341 -11.26 27.13 4.45
CA ARG A 341 -12.45 27.65 5.15
C ARG A 341 -12.28 29.10 5.60
N VAL A 342 -11.12 29.44 6.19
CA VAL A 342 -10.81 30.81 6.61
C VAL A 342 -10.80 31.75 5.40
N ALA A 343 -10.15 31.36 4.30
CA ALA A 343 -10.14 32.15 3.07
C ALA A 343 -11.55 32.41 2.52
N LYS A 344 -12.42 31.39 2.51
CA LYS A 344 -13.81 31.53 2.08
C LYS A 344 -14.63 32.43 3.01
N ALA A 345 -14.44 32.32 4.32
CA ALA A 345 -15.09 33.21 5.29
C ALA A 345 -14.68 34.67 5.07
N ASN A 346 -13.39 34.92 4.83
CA ASN A 346 -12.89 36.26 4.53
C ASN A 346 -13.48 36.82 3.23
N GLN A 347 -13.61 36.00 2.18
CA GLN A 347 -14.28 36.41 0.93
C GLN A 347 -15.75 36.78 1.13
N ILE A 348 -16.49 35.98 1.91
CA ILE A 348 -17.90 36.27 2.24
C ILE A 348 -18.01 37.57 3.04
N ASN A 349 -17.15 37.78 4.02
CA ASN A 349 -17.12 38.99 4.83
C ASN A 349 -16.81 40.23 3.99
N ALA A 350 -15.84 40.14 3.07
CA ALA A 350 -15.51 41.23 2.14
C ALA A 350 -16.67 41.55 1.19
N PHE A 351 -17.35 40.52 0.66
CA PHE A 351 -18.54 40.69 -0.16
C PHE A 351 -19.67 41.38 0.62
N ASN A 352 -19.98 40.90 1.83
CA ASN A 352 -21.02 41.48 2.68
C ASN A 352 -20.72 42.95 3.04
N ALA A 353 -19.46 43.28 3.35
CA ALA A 353 -19.05 44.66 3.59
C ALA A 353 -19.25 45.55 2.35
N SER A 354 -18.98 45.03 1.15
CA SER A 354 -19.21 45.76 -0.10
C SER A 354 -20.69 45.96 -0.45
N VAL A 355 -21.55 45.01 -0.05
CA VAL A 355 -23.01 45.13 -0.22
C VAL A 355 -23.56 46.14 0.78
N ALA A 356 -23.14 46.07 2.04
CA ALA A 356 -23.54 47.03 3.07
C ALA A 356 -23.14 48.46 2.70
N SER A 357 -21.94 48.68 2.17
CA SER A 357 -21.52 50.02 1.72
C SER A 357 -22.34 50.52 0.53
N LYS A 358 -22.70 49.66 -0.43
CA LYS A 358 -23.59 50.00 -1.55
C LYS A 358 -25.03 50.27 -1.14
N MET A 359 -25.53 49.59 -0.10
CA MET A 359 -26.87 49.86 0.45
C MET A 359 -26.88 51.18 1.21
N ASN A 360 -25.85 51.47 2.01
CA ASN A 360 -25.71 52.75 2.71
C ASN A 360 -25.50 53.93 1.76
N SER A 361 -24.86 53.71 0.59
CA SER A 361 -24.72 54.76 -0.44
C SER A 361 -26.00 54.99 -1.26
N LYS A 362 -26.92 54.02 -1.29
CA LYS A 362 -28.24 54.14 -1.94
C LYS A 362 -29.34 54.61 -1.00
N SER A 363 -29.20 54.40 0.31
CA SER A 363 -29.91 55.18 1.32
C SER A 363 -29.24 56.55 1.42
N GLY A 364 -29.31 57.33 0.32
CA GLY A 364 -29.15 58.78 0.43
C GLY A 364 -30.08 59.20 1.55
N HIS A 365 -29.51 59.80 2.60
CA HIS A 365 -30.28 60.39 3.67
C HIS A 365 -31.25 61.35 2.98
N LYS A 366 -32.53 60.96 2.86
CA LYS A 366 -33.58 61.86 2.39
C LYS A 366 -33.61 62.98 3.40
N ASP A 367 -32.93 64.07 3.08
CA ASP A 367 -32.97 65.30 3.85
C ASP A 367 -34.35 65.92 3.61
N PHE A 368 -35.35 65.37 4.32
CA PHE A 368 -36.74 65.80 4.26
C PHE A 368 -36.88 67.31 4.48
N ARG A 369 -35.92 67.93 5.16
CA ARG A 369 -35.88 69.38 5.40
C ARG A 369 -35.62 70.15 4.11
N LYS A 370 -34.68 69.69 3.29
CA LYS A 370 -34.34 70.30 1.99
C LYS A 370 -35.43 70.07 0.95
N ASP A 371 -36.02 68.88 0.95
CA ASP A 371 -37.12 68.53 0.04
C ASP A 371 -38.41 69.32 0.37
N MET A 372 -38.72 69.54 1.66
CA MET A 372 -39.84 70.40 2.05
C MET A 372 -39.62 71.89 1.73
N THR A 373 -38.38 72.39 1.80
CA THR A 373 -38.11 73.80 1.46
C THR A 373 -38.31 74.08 -0.03
N ASN A 374 -38.05 73.10 -0.90
CA ASN A 374 -38.29 73.24 -2.35
C ASN A 374 -39.77 73.17 -2.72
N ILE A 375 -40.58 72.39 -2.00
CA ILE A 375 -42.04 72.34 -2.21
C ILE A 375 -42.71 73.66 -1.80
N VAL A 376 -42.22 74.32 -0.74
CA VAL A 376 -42.77 75.60 -0.27
C VAL A 376 -42.33 76.77 -1.17
N ARG A 377 -41.16 76.69 -1.83
CA ARG A 377 -40.66 77.76 -2.71
C ARG A 377 -41.21 77.73 -4.14
N ASN A 378 -41.71 76.60 -4.62
CA ASN A 378 -42.32 76.47 -5.96
C ASN A 378 -43.84 76.77 -5.99
N LYS A 379 -44.41 77.28 -4.90
CA LYS A 379 -45.74 77.92 -4.91
C LYS A 379 -45.57 79.43 -4.86
N LYS A 380 -45.24 80.03 -5.99
CA LYS A 380 -45.51 81.44 -6.29
C LYS A 380 -45.90 81.57 -7.74
#